data_AF-A0A6B3HWX0-F1
#
_entry.id   AF-A0A6B3HWX0-F1
#
_cell.length_a   1.000
_cell.length_b   1.000
_cell.length_c   1.000
_cell.angle_alpha   90.00
_cell.angle_beta   90.00
_cell.angle_gamma   90.00
#
_symmetry.space_group_name_H-M   'P 1'
#
loop_
_entity.id
_entity.type
_entity.pdbx_description
1 polymer ?
#
loop_
_entity_poly.entity_id
_entity_poly.type
_entity_poly.pdbx_seq_one_letter_code
_entity_poly.pdbx_strand_id
1 'polypeptide(L)' 'ELTGDDVTECVGGGHEIFVDDLHQRYETACDPRLNRSQSLDLAFLVAEMYRDQ' A
#
# COMPACT_ATOMS: atom_id res chain seq x y z
N GLU A 1 -7.21 3.45 3.72
CA GLU A 1 -7.31 2.36 4.72
C GLU A 1 -6.04 1.51 4.64
N LEU A 2 -5.59 0.88 5.73
CA LEU A 2 -4.33 0.15 5.77
C LEU A 2 -4.38 -1.10 6.65
N THR A 3 -3.49 -2.06 6.38
CA THR A 3 -3.19 -3.21 7.24
C THR A 3 -1.68 -3.43 7.36
N GLY A 4 -1.23 -4.06 8.46
CA GLY A 4 0.16 -4.45 8.67
C GLY A 4 0.57 -5.74 7.94
N ASP A 5 -0.37 -6.37 7.26
CA ASP A 5 -0.15 -7.60 6.49
C ASP A 5 0.42 -7.29 5.10
N ASP A 6 1.13 -8.26 4.53
CA ASP A 6 1.68 -8.19 3.17
C ASP A 6 0.62 -8.59 2.12
N VAL A 7 -0.51 -7.89 2.12
CA VAL A 7 -1.63 -8.10 1.17
C VAL A 7 -1.32 -7.53 -0.21
N THR A 8 -2.03 -8.05 -1.22
CA THR A 8 -1.97 -7.58 -2.62
C THR A 8 -3.29 -6.91 -3.00
N GLU A 9 -3.69 -5.88 -2.26
CA GLU A 9 -5.00 -5.24 -2.44
C GLU A 9 -4.93 -3.94 -3.26
N CYS A 10 -3.84 -3.17 -3.16
CA CYS A 10 -3.60 -1.97 -3.95
C CYS A 10 -2.45 -2.16 -4.94
N VAL A 11 -2.58 -1.65 -6.16
CA VAL A 11 -1.52 -1.64 -7.19
C VAL A 11 -0.46 -0.58 -6.93
N GLY A 12 0.75 -0.79 -7.45
CA GLY A 12 1.90 0.13 -7.30
C GLY A 12 2.59 0.03 -5.94
N GLY A 13 3.20 1.13 -5.49
CA GLY A 13 4.09 1.15 -4.32
C GLY A 13 5.57 0.98 -4.70
N GLY A 14 6.49 1.14 -3.74
CA GLY A 14 7.93 0.96 -3.99
C GLY A 14 8.32 -0.49 -4.27
N HIS A 15 7.57 -1.44 -3.70
CA HIS A 15 7.53 -2.83 -4.16
C HIS A 15 6.31 -2.99 -5.07
N GLU A 16 6.54 -2.93 -6.37
CA GLU A 16 5.47 -2.82 -7.36
C GLU A 16 4.54 -4.03 -7.35
N ILE A 17 3.24 -3.77 -7.15
CA ILE A 17 2.15 -4.75 -7.27
C ILE A 17 1.40 -4.47 -8.57
N PHE A 18 1.32 -5.46 -9.45
CA PHE A 18 0.56 -5.38 -10.69
C PHE A 18 -0.89 -5.81 -10.48
N VAL A 19 -1.77 -5.45 -11.43
CA VAL A 19 -3.18 -5.87 -11.41
C VAL A 19 -3.30 -7.40 -11.36
N ASP A 20 -2.41 -8.09 -12.06
CA ASP A 20 -2.39 -9.56 -12.09
C ASP A 20 -1.96 -10.18 -10.75
N ASP A 21 -1.31 -9.43 -9.86
CA ASP A 21 -0.91 -9.92 -8.54
C ASP A 21 -2.05 -9.86 -7.52
N LEU A 22 -3.12 -9.10 -7.79
CA LEU A 22 -4.15 -8.81 -6.80
C LEU A 22 -4.76 -10.08 -6.20
N HIS A 23 -4.98 -11.11 -7.03
CA HIS A 23 -5.58 -12.37 -6.61
C HIS A 23 -4.73 -13.20 -5.64
N GLN A 24 -3.43 -12.90 -5.49
CA GLN A 24 -2.54 -13.72 -4.67
C GLN A 24 -2.89 -13.64 -3.18
N ARG A 25 -3.21 -12.44 -2.69
CA ARG A 25 -3.52 -12.14 -1.27
C ARG A 25 -4.49 -10.98 -1.11
N TYR A 26 -5.64 -11.06 -1.78
CA TYR A 26 -6.75 -10.12 -1.56
C TYR A 26 -7.63 -10.62 -0.39
N GLU A 27 -7.56 -9.96 0.77
CA GLU A 27 -8.16 -10.47 2.01
C GLU A 27 -9.34 -9.64 2.53
N THR A 28 -9.43 -8.37 2.13
CA THR A 28 -10.56 -7.48 2.47
C THR A 28 -11.86 -7.87 1.76
N ALA A 29 -12.99 -7.71 2.45
CA ALA A 29 -14.33 -7.90 1.89
C ALA A 29 -14.94 -6.61 1.32
N CYS A 30 -14.30 -5.47 1.56
CA CYS A 30 -14.76 -4.16 1.13
C CYS A 30 -13.70 -3.53 0.22
N ASP A 31 -13.21 -2.36 0.59
CA ASP A 31 -12.25 -1.62 -0.21
C ASP A 31 -10.82 -2.16 -0.01
N PRO A 32 -9.98 -2.07 -1.05
CA PRO A 32 -8.58 -2.47 -0.98
C PRO A 32 -7.79 -1.62 0.03
N ARG A 33 -6.97 -2.27 0.84
CA ARG A 33 -6.14 -1.62 1.86
C ARG A 33 -4.70 -1.53 1.38
N LEU A 34 -4.01 -0.48 1.82
CA LEU A 34 -2.56 -0.42 1.69
C LEU A 34 -1.93 -1.51 2.56
N ASN A 35 -0.98 -2.26 2.00
CA ASN A 35 -0.17 -3.20 2.76
C ASN A 35 0.89 -2.48 3.62
N ARG A 36 1.66 -3.24 4.40
CA ARG A 36 2.71 -2.70 5.28
C ARG A 36 3.70 -1.80 4.53
N SER A 37 4.22 -2.24 3.39
CA SER A 37 5.23 -1.49 2.62
C SER A 37 4.65 -0.19 2.07
N GLN A 38 3.51 -0.27 1.39
CA GLN A 38 2.84 0.90 0.79
C GLN A 38 2.44 1.93 1.87
N SER A 39 2.06 1.47 3.06
CA SER A 39 1.75 2.35 4.19
C SER A 39 2.97 3.13 4.69
N LEU A 40 4.14 2.48 4.74
CA LEU A 40 5.40 3.14 5.12
C LEU A 40 5.87 4.11 4.02
N ASP A 41 5.78 3.71 2.75
CA ASP A 41 6.10 4.57 1.61
C ASP A 41 5.30 5.87 1.67
N LEU A 42 3.98 5.77 1.88
CA LEU A 42 3.11 6.94 2.05
C LEU A 42 3.51 7.79 3.25
N ALA A 43 3.83 7.18 4.40
CA ALA A 43 4.24 7.90 5.59
C ALA A 43 5.52 8.72 5.37
N PHE A 44 6.54 8.13 4.70
CA PHE A 44 7.77 8.84 4.35
C PHE A 44 7.51 9.97 3.34
N LEU A 45 6.72 9.71 2.30
CA LEU A 45 6.36 10.73 1.30
C LEU A 45 5.68 11.93 1.95
N VAL A 46 4.69 11.69 2.82
CA VAL A 46 3.98 12.76 3.54
C VAL A 46 4.94 13.51 4.47
N ALA A 47 5.84 12.80 5.18
CA ALA A 47 6.84 13.44 6.03
C ALA A 47 7.81 14.32 5.24
N GLU A 48 8.19 13.93 4.02
CA GLU A 48 8.98 14.76 3.09
C GLU A 48 8.19 16.00 2.67
N MET A 49 6.92 15.84 2.26
CA MET A 49 6.06 16.96 1.91
C MET A 49 5.93 18.00 3.04
N TYR A 50 5.92 17.56 4.30
CA TYR A 50 5.92 18.46 5.46
C TYR A 50 7.27 19.09 5.76
N ARG A 51 8.40 18.43 5.45
CA ARG A 51 9.74 19.00 5.61
C ARG A 51 10.03 20.09 4.58
N ASP A 52 9.46 19.96 3.38
CA ASP A 52 9.67 20.88 2.27
C ASP A 52 8.67 22.07 2.28
N GLN A 53 7.85 22.20 3.32
CA GLN A 53 7.05 23.42 3.58
C GLN A 53 7.87 24.50 4.30
#